data_AF-A0A815CPW5-F1
#
_entry.id   AF-A0A815CPW5-F1
#
_cell.length_a   1.000
_cell.length_b   1.000
_cell.length_c   1.000
_cell.angle_alpha   90.00
_cell.angle_beta   90.00
_cell.angle_gamma   90.00
#
_symmetry.space_group_name_H-M   'P 1'
#
loop_
_entity.id
_entity.type
_entity.pdbx_description
1 polymer ?
#
loop_
_entity_poly.entity_id
_entity_poly.type
_entity_poly.pdbx_seq_one_letter_code
_entity_poly.pdbx_strand_id
1 'polypeptide(L)'
;MDNECEFRKILLDTKFKLSDDDKQNLMFIIGSDVAKNLENSELTKVFEALIQRNKLSSNDLNYLIVRLETIKRHDLAENLKRN
;
A
#
# COMPACT_ATOMS: atom_id res chain seq x y z
N MET A 1 -14.10 8.96 -15.73
CA MET A 1 -12.63 8.78 -15.66
C MET A 1 -12.18 8.89 -14.21
N ASP A 2 -12.98 8.38 -13.28
CA ASP A 2 -12.94 8.85 -11.88
C ASP A 2 -12.25 7.87 -10.93
N ASN A 3 -12.27 6.57 -11.27
CA ASN A 3 -11.72 5.50 -10.41
C ASN A 3 -10.20 5.62 -10.18
N GLU A 4 -9.44 6.10 -11.17
CA GLU A 4 -7.98 6.20 -11.02
C GLU A 4 -7.56 7.36 -10.10
N CYS A 5 -8.30 8.46 -10.15
CA CYS A 5 -8.06 9.62 -9.30
C CYS A 5 -8.43 9.32 -7.84
N GLU A 6 -9.55 8.62 -7.63
CA GLU A 6 -9.99 8.13 -6.32
C GLU A 6 -9.01 7.12 -5.72
N PHE A 7 -8.58 6.14 -6.52
CA PHE A 7 -7.56 5.16 -6.12
C PHE A 7 -6.25 5.84 -5.64
N ARG A 8 -5.75 6.83 -6.39
CA ARG A 8 -4.53 7.57 -5.98
C ARG A 8 -4.74 8.35 -4.68
N LYS A 9 -5.93 8.91 -4.45
CA LYS A 9 -6.27 9.56 -3.17
C LYS A 9 -6.24 8.57 -2.02
N ILE A 10 -6.82 7.39 -2.18
CA ILE A 10 -6.81 6.33 -1.17
C ILE A 10 -5.38 5.94 -0.78
N LEU A 11 -4.48 5.81 -1.75
CA LEU A 11 -3.06 5.50 -1.49
C LEU A 11 -2.34 6.62 -0.74
N LEU A 12 -2.60 7.88 -1.11
CA LEU A 12 -2.05 9.04 -0.41
C LEU A 12 -2.57 9.12 1.03
N ASP A 13 -3.88 8.98 1.24
CA ASP A 13 -4.49 8.98 2.56
C ASP A 13 -3.93 7.86 3.44
N THR A 14 -3.74 6.67 2.87
CA THR A 14 -3.10 5.54 3.55
C THR A 14 -1.67 5.91 3.96
N LYS A 15 -0.88 6.50 3.05
CA LYS A 15 0.49 6.97 3.34
C LYS A 15 0.52 7.99 4.48
N PHE A 16 -0.43 8.92 4.53
CA PHE A 16 -0.47 9.97 5.56
C PHE A 16 -0.91 9.45 6.93
N LYS A 17 -1.72 8.39 6.97
CA LYS A 17 -2.17 7.76 8.23
C LYS A 17 -1.17 6.74 8.81
N LEU A 18 -0.19 6.32 8.01
CA LEU A 18 0.89 5.45 8.48
C LEU A 18 1.95 6.27 9.23
N SER A 19 2.37 5.78 10.40
CA SER A 19 3.56 6.31 11.08
C SER A 19 4.82 5.94 10.30
N ASP A 20 5.95 6.58 10.59
CA ASP A 20 7.20 6.24 9.89
C ASP A 20 7.65 4.80 10.16
N ASP A 21 7.43 4.29 11.38
CA ASP A 21 7.67 2.88 11.71
C ASP A 21 6.75 1.94 10.90
N ASP A 22 5.47 2.28 10.77
CA ASP A 22 4.54 1.48 9.96
C ASP A 22 4.95 1.47 8.48
N LYS A 23 5.41 2.61 7.95
CA LYS A 23 5.92 2.70 6.58
C LYS A 23 7.14 1.80 6.41
N GLN A 24 8.10 1.84 7.33
CA GLN A 24 9.29 0.99 7.29
C GLN A 24 8.93 -0.49 7.32
N ASN A 25 8.03 -0.89 8.24
CA ASN A 25 7.54 -2.27 8.33
C ASN A 25 6.83 -2.72 7.04
N LEU A 26 5.99 -1.85 6.47
CA LEU A 26 5.27 -2.14 5.23
C LEU A 26 6.22 -2.30 4.05
N MET A 27 7.18 -1.38 3.90
CA MET A 27 8.20 -1.41 2.84
C MET A 27 9.12 -2.61 2.98
N PHE A 28 9.46 -3.01 4.20
CA PHE A 28 10.22 -4.23 4.47
C PHE A 28 9.49 -5.48 4.00
N ILE A 29 8.23 -5.67 4.39
CA ILE A 29 7.42 -6.84 4.00
C ILE A 29 7.20 -6.85 2.49
N ILE A 30 6.85 -5.71 1.88
CA ILE A 30 6.63 -5.63 0.44
C ILE A 30 7.94 -5.84 -0.32
N GLY A 31 9.04 -5.27 0.14
CA GLY A 31 10.34 -5.42 -0.50
C GLY A 31 10.82 -6.87 -0.49
N SER A 32 10.58 -7.59 0.60
CA SER A 32 10.86 -9.02 0.67
C SER A 32 9.99 -9.88 -0.27
N ASP A 33 8.73 -9.50 -0.52
CA ASP A 33 7.80 -10.25 -1.39
C ASP A 33 7.91 -9.88 -2.88
N VAL A 34 8.23 -8.62 -3.19
CA VAL A 34 8.17 -8.07 -4.54
C VAL A 34 9.56 -7.78 -5.09
N ALA A 35 10.34 -6.95 -4.40
CA ALA A 35 11.69 -6.60 -4.80
C ALA A 35 12.45 -5.90 -3.65
N LYS A 36 13.59 -6.46 -3.24
CA LYS A 36 14.37 -5.98 -2.07
C LYS A 36 14.81 -4.52 -2.16
N ASN A 37 14.93 -3.96 -3.36
CA ASN A 37 15.26 -2.54 -3.55
C ASN A 37 14.14 -1.58 -3.07
N LEU A 38 12.93 -2.09 -2.84
CA LEU A 38 11.80 -1.31 -2.32
C LEU A 38 11.87 -1.08 -0.81
N GLU A 39 12.65 -1.87 -0.06
CA GLU A 39 12.75 -1.77 1.41
C GLU A 39 13.29 -0.41 1.86
N ASN A 40 14.16 0.21 1.06
CA ASN A 40 14.75 1.54 1.33
C ASN A 40 14.20 2.64 0.40
N SER A 41 13.11 2.36 -0.31
CA SER A 41 12.50 3.33 -1.22
C SER A 41 11.45 4.19 -0.50
N GLU A 42 10.89 5.17 -1.21
CA GLU A 42 9.73 5.90 -0.71
C GLU A 42 8.45 5.07 -0.89
N LEU A 43 7.54 5.11 0.09
CA LEU A 43 6.29 4.33 0.03
C LEU A 43 5.46 4.60 -1.24
N THR A 44 5.52 5.82 -1.79
CA THR A 44 4.88 6.16 -3.07
C THR A 44 5.47 5.34 -4.24
N LYS A 45 6.80 5.20 -4.29
CA LYS A 45 7.47 4.36 -5.29
C LYS A 45 7.15 2.88 -5.09
N VAL A 46 6.96 2.45 -3.85
CA VAL A 46 6.50 1.09 -3.54
C VAL A 46 5.10 0.85 -4.11
N PHE A 47 4.17 1.78 -3.92
CA PHE A 47 2.83 1.67 -4.51
C PHE A 47 2.86 1.67 -6.04
N GLU A 48 3.66 2.54 -6.67
CA GLU A 48 3.85 2.53 -8.12
C GLU A 48 4.41 1.20 -8.62
N ALA A 49 5.40 0.62 -7.93
CA ALA A 49 5.96 -0.67 -8.27
C ALA A 49 4.94 -1.81 -8.14
N LEU A 50 4.04 -1.75 -7.15
CA LEU A 50 2.94 -2.72 -7.01
C LEU A 50 1.94 -2.61 -8.15
N ILE A 51 1.60 -1.39 -8.58
CA ILE A 51 0.71 -1.16 -9.73
C ILE A 51 1.33 -1.69 -11.01
N GLN A 52 2.59 -1.35 -11.28
CA GLN A 52 3.33 -1.83 -12.46
C GLN A 52 3.45 -3.36 -12.52
N ARG A 53 3.37 -4.03 -11.37
CA ARG A 53 3.45 -5.50 -11.25
C ARG A 53 2.08 -6.18 -11.11
N ASN A 54 0.98 -5.46 -11.35
CA ASN A 54 -0.39 -5.97 -11.20
C ASN A 54 -0.70 -6.56 -9.82
N LYS A 55 0.01 -6.12 -8.77
CA LYS A 55 -0.27 -6.49 -7.38
C LYS A 55 -1.27 -5.56 -6.72
N LEU A 56 -1.48 -4.38 -7.30
CA LEU A 56 -2.35 -3.35 -6.75
C LEU A 56 -3.05 -2.62 -7.91
N SER A 57 -4.36 -2.48 -7.84
CA SER A 57 -5.15 -1.72 -8.82
C SER A 57 -6.36 -1.07 -8.15
N SER A 58 -7.05 -0.16 -8.85
CA SER A 58 -8.29 0.43 -8.35
C SER A 58 -9.39 -0.59 -8.06
N ASN A 59 -9.33 -1.76 -8.70
CA ASN A 59 -10.33 -2.83 -8.54
C ASN A 59 -9.84 -3.95 -7.61
N ASP A 60 -8.55 -3.95 -7.25
CA ASP A 60 -7.94 -4.95 -6.39
C ASP A 60 -6.93 -4.31 -5.45
N LEU A 61 -7.41 -4.00 -4.24
CA LEU A 61 -6.65 -3.50 -3.11
C LEU A 61 -6.24 -4.62 -2.14
N ASN A 62 -6.61 -5.86 -2.42
CA ASN A 62 -6.53 -6.95 -1.46
C ASN A 62 -5.09 -7.22 -1.02
N TYR A 63 -4.14 -7.11 -1.94
CA TYR A 63 -2.72 -7.22 -1.62
C TYR A 63 -2.28 -6.19 -0.57
N LEU A 64 -2.65 -4.92 -0.73
CA LEU A 64 -2.30 -3.87 0.23
C LEU A 64 -3.01 -4.09 1.57
N ILE A 65 -4.28 -4.49 1.54
CA ILE A 65 -5.07 -4.83 2.74
C ILE A 65 -4.37 -5.91 3.57
N VAL A 66 -3.99 -7.03 2.95
CA VAL A 66 -3.30 -8.14 3.66
C VAL A 66 -1.97 -7.67 4.26
N ARG A 67 -1.23 -6.82 3.54
CA ARG A 67 0.06 -6.28 4.04
C ARG A 67 -0.15 -5.31 5.20
N LEU A 68 -1.20 -4.49 5.17
CA LEU A 68 -1.61 -3.63 6.29
C LEU A 68 -2.04 -4.43 7.53
N GLU A 69 -2.78 -5.53 7.33
CA GLU A 69 -3.11 -6.46 8.42
C GLU A 69 -1.86 -7.11 9.01
N THR A 70 -0.86 -7.41 8.18
CA THR A 70 0.41 -8.01 8.64
C THR A 70 1.18 -7.08 9.56
N ILE A 71 1.16 -5.76 9.30
CA ILE A 71 1.77 -4.75 10.19
C ILE A 71 0.84 -4.30 11.32
N LYS A 72 -0.26 -5.02 11.58
CA LYS A 72 -1.28 -4.72 12.60
C LYS A 72 -2.03 -3.39 12.39
N ARG A 73 -2.00 -2.81 11.19
CA ARG A 73 -2.80 -1.65 10.79
C ARG A 73 -4.18 -2.07 10.28
N HIS A 74 -4.90 -2.79 11.14
CA HIS A 74 -6.26 -3.27 10.86
C HIS A 74 -7.24 -2.13 10.61
N ASP A 75 -7.02 -0.98 11.25
CA ASP A 75 -7.79 0.25 11.04
C ASP A 75 -7.77 0.71 9.58
N LEU A 76 -6.59 0.71 8.96
CA LEU A 76 -6.43 1.10 7.56
C LEU A 76 -6.94 0.01 6.62
N ALA A 77 -6.68 -1.25 6.95
CA ALA A 77 -7.19 -2.38 6.17
C ALA A 77 -8.72 -2.39 6.11
N GLU A 78 -9.41 -2.17 7.23
CA GLU A 78 -10.87 -2.06 7.25
C GLU A 78 -11.38 -0.87 6.47
N ASN A 79 -10.71 0.28 6.55
CA ASN A 79 -11.08 1.45 5.77
C ASN A 79 -10.99 1.18 4.27
N LEU A 80 -9.94 0.46 3.82
CA LEU A 80 -9.80 0.07 2.42
C LEU A 80 -10.82 -0.97 1.96
N LYS A 81 -11.33 -1.84 2.83
CA LYS A 81 -12.39 -2.82 2.50
C LYS A 81 -13.76 -2.19 2.34
N ARG A 82 -13.99 -1.01 2.92
CA ARG A 82 -15.28 -0.31 2.93
C ARG A 82 -15.44 0.68 1.76
N ASN A 83 -14.35 1.01 1.09
CA ASN A 83 -14.35 1.79 -0.15
C ASN A 83 -14.35 0.84 -1.35
#